data_AF-A0A1E7HUF1-F1
#
_entry.id   AF-A0A1E7HUF1-F1
#
_cell.length_a   1.000
_cell.length_b   1.000
_cell.length_c   1.000
_cell.angle_alpha   90.00
_cell.angle_beta   90.00
_cell.angle_gamma   90.00
#
_symmetry.space_group_name_H-M   'P 1'
#
loop_
_entity.id
_entity.type
_entity.pdbx_description
1 polymer ?
#
loop_
_entity_poly.entity_id
_entity_poly.type
_entity_poly.pdbx_seq_one_letter_code
_entity_poly.pdbx_strand_id
1 'polypeptide(L)'
;MADIPLHLDRLAMGYADYRRYRTWFRDQLADYLQDILLSEKTLSRPYWDRKNLIQIVTDHIKGRGTYLREVRKALQVELTHRILVENI
;
A
#
# COMPACT_ATOMS: atom_id res chain seq x y z
N MET A 1 36.86 -1.17 21.21
CA MET A 1 37.50 -2.21 20.37
C MET A 1 36.50 -3.33 20.14
N ALA A 2 35.70 -3.19 19.08
CA ALA A 2 35.00 -4.26 18.34
C ALA A 2 34.30 -3.57 17.15
N ASP A 3 35.07 -3.27 16.10
CA ASP A 3 34.52 -2.87 14.80
C ASP A 3 33.89 -4.11 14.18
N ILE A 4 32.57 -4.14 14.08
CA ILE A 4 31.84 -5.16 13.31
C ILE A 4 31.80 -4.65 11.86
N PRO A 5 32.52 -5.26 10.90
CA PRO A 5 32.69 -4.72 9.55
C PRO A 5 31.52 -5.14 8.65
N LEU A 6 30.29 -5.00 9.16
CA LEU A 6 29.06 -5.15 8.40
C LEU A 6 28.10 -4.09 8.93
N HIS A 7 27.65 -3.19 8.04
CA HIS A 7 26.73 -2.09 8.31
C HIS A 7 25.32 -2.58 8.74
N LEU A 8 25.24 -3.38 9.80
CA LEU A 8 23.98 -3.91 10.34
C LEU A 8 23.05 -2.79 10.82
N ASP A 9 23.62 -1.67 11.28
CA ASP A 9 22.87 -0.46 11.62
C ASP A 9 22.06 0.08 10.42
N ARG A 10 22.59 -0.04 9.20
CA ARG A 10 21.91 0.41 7.97
C ARG A 10 20.75 -0.51 7.59
N LEU A 11 20.89 -1.82 7.82
CA LEU A 11 19.82 -2.79 7.62
C LEU A 11 18.71 -2.63 8.67
N ALA A 12 19.09 -2.38 9.93
CA ALA A 12 18.14 -2.10 11.02
C ALA A 12 17.36 -0.80 10.78
N MET A 13 18.04 0.28 10.34
CA MET A 13 17.39 1.52 9.92
C MET A 13 16.39 1.28 8.78
N GLY A 14 16.80 0.58 7.71
CA GLY A 14 15.90 0.27 6.60
C GLY A 14 14.68 -0.55 7.01
N TYR A 15 14.82 -1.46 7.98
CA TYR A 15 13.72 -2.25 8.51
C TYR A 15 12.78 -1.43 9.40
N ALA A 16 13.31 -0.54 10.23
CA ALA A 16 12.51 0.41 11.02
C ALA A 16 11.75 1.38 10.11
N ASP A 17 12.39 1.89 9.06
CA ASP A 17 11.76 2.75 8.05
C ASP A 17 10.68 2.01 7.27
N TYR A 18 10.92 0.75 6.89
CA TYR A 18 9.92 -0.07 6.22
C TYR A 18 8.70 -0.33 7.11
N ARG A 19 8.91 -0.60 8.41
CA ARG A 19 7.81 -0.72 9.37
C ARG A 19 7.05 0.60 9.51
N ARG A 20 7.76 1.73 9.60
CA ARG A 20 7.13 3.06 9.64
C ARG A 20 6.34 3.35 8.38
N TYR A 21 6.86 2.98 7.21
CA TYR A 21 6.16 3.11 5.92
C TYR A 21 4.90 2.26 5.85
N ARG A 22 4.97 0.99 6.30
CA ARG A 22 3.79 0.13 6.41
C ARG A 22 2.73 0.71 7.35
N THR A 23 3.14 1.19 8.53
CA THR A 23 2.24 1.81 9.51
C THR A 23 1.63 3.09 8.96
N TRP A 24 2.42 3.92 8.27
CA TRP A 24 1.93 5.13 7.63
C TRP A 24 0.88 4.82 6.54
N PHE A 25 1.14 3.84 5.67
CA PHE A 25 0.18 3.38 4.66
C PHE A 25 -1.13 2.85 5.28
N ARG A 26 -1.01 2.14 6.40
CA ARG A 26 -2.16 1.56 7.11
C ARG A 26 -3.00 2.62 7.83
N ASP A 27 -2.34 3.55 8.52
CA ASP A 27 -3.00 4.44 9.49
C ASP A 27 -3.30 5.81 8.86
N GLN A 28 -2.27 6.49 8.37
CA GLN A 28 -2.38 7.88 7.89
C GLN A 28 -2.96 7.97 6.48
N LEU A 29 -2.74 6.94 5.64
CA LEU A 29 -3.28 6.88 4.29
C LEU A 29 -4.60 6.10 4.21
N ALA A 30 -5.14 5.62 5.34
CA ALA A 30 -6.30 4.73 5.37
C ALA A 30 -7.51 5.31 4.63
N ASP A 31 -7.86 6.55 4.93
CA ASP A 31 -9.02 7.22 4.35
C ASP A 31 -8.83 7.42 2.85
N TYR A 32 -7.66 7.91 2.44
CA TYR A 32 -7.33 8.06 1.03
C TYR A 32 -7.36 6.73 0.26
N LEU A 33 -6.87 5.64 0.86
CA LEU A 33 -6.94 4.31 0.25
C LEU A 33 -8.39 3.85 0.08
N GLN A 34 -9.26 4.10 1.05
CA GLN A 34 -10.67 3.76 0.94
C GLN A 34 -11.35 4.60 -0.14
N ASP A 35 -11.15 5.91 -0.11
CA ASP A 35 -11.74 6.86 -1.07
C ASP A 35 -11.35 6.54 -2.50
N ILE A 36 -10.11 6.11 -2.74
CA ILE A 36 -9.64 5.77 -4.07
C ILE A 36 -10.02 4.32 -4.41
N LEU A 37 -9.52 3.34 -3.66
CA LEU A 37 -9.57 1.93 -4.05
C LEU A 37 -10.91 1.24 -3.78
N LEU A 38 -11.73 1.78 -2.87
CA LEU A 38 -13.07 1.27 -2.58
C LEU A 38 -14.18 2.14 -3.19
N SER A 39 -13.82 3.16 -3.98
CA SER A 39 -14.81 3.89 -4.77
C SER A 39 -15.51 2.98 -5.78
N GLU A 40 -16.79 3.23 -6.04
CA GLU A 40 -17.53 2.49 -7.09
C GLU A 40 -16.85 2.59 -8.45
N LYS A 41 -16.25 3.74 -8.76
CA LYS A 41 -15.47 3.95 -9.99
C LYS A 41 -14.30 2.96 -10.13
N THR A 42 -13.57 2.72 -9.04
CA THR A 42 -12.48 1.73 -9.05
C THR A 42 -13.05 0.32 -9.02
N LEU A 43 -14.04 0.04 -8.18
CA LEU A 43 -14.63 -1.29 -8.06
C LEU A 43 -15.38 -1.75 -9.31
N SER A 44 -15.76 -0.84 -10.22
CA SER A 44 -16.39 -1.15 -11.50
C SER A 44 -15.39 -1.39 -12.63
N ARG A 45 -14.07 -1.28 -12.40
CA ARG A 45 -13.08 -1.52 -13.46
C ARG A 45 -13.03 -3.00 -13.83
N PRO A 46 -12.94 -3.33 -15.14
CA PRO A 46 -12.97 -4.72 -15.59
C PRO A 46 -11.72 -5.53 -15.21
N TYR A 47 -10.62 -4.86 -14.83
CA TYR A 47 -9.37 -5.52 -14.44
C TYR A 47 -9.21 -5.74 -12.93
N TRP A 48 -10.19 -5.32 -12.12
CA TRP A 48 -10.19 -5.61 -10.69
C TRP A 48 -11.14 -6.77 -10.37
N ASP A 49 -10.66 -7.69 -9.54
CA ASP A 49 -11.57 -8.55 -8.77
C ASP A 49 -12.10 -7.72 -7.61
N ARG A 50 -13.36 -7.28 -7.73
CA ARG A 50 -14.05 -6.45 -6.74
C ARG A 50 -13.95 -7.04 -5.33
N LYS A 51 -14.23 -8.33 -5.16
CA LYS A 51 -14.30 -8.96 -3.84
C LYS A 51 -12.91 -9.02 -3.21
N ASN A 52 -11.92 -9.45 -3.98
CA ASN A 52 -10.55 -9.57 -3.49
C ASN A 52 -9.93 -8.20 -3.21
N LEU A 53 -10.19 -7.18 -4.02
CA LEU A 53 -9.69 -5.82 -3.79
C LEU A 53 -10.25 -5.24 -2.48
N ILE A 54 -11.57 -5.35 -2.27
CA ILE A 54 -12.23 -4.91 -1.03
C ILE A 54 -11.59 -5.60 0.18
N GLN A 55 -11.41 -6.92 0.10
CA GLN A 55 -10.84 -7.70 1.20
C GLN A 55 -9.41 -7.27 1.53
N ILE A 56 -8.54 -7.19 0.52
CA ILE A 56 -7.12 -6.82 0.69
C ILE A 56 -6.97 -5.42 1.31
N VAL A 57 -7.71 -4.43 0.82
CA VAL A 57 -7.65 -3.05 1.34
C VAL A 57 -8.19 -3.00 2.78
N THR A 58 -9.33 -3.66 3.04
CA THR A 58 -9.93 -3.70 4.38
C THR A 58 -9.00 -4.39 5.39
N ASP A 59 -8.39 -5.50 5.01
CA ASP A 59 -7.48 -6.25 5.87
C ASP A 59 -6.18 -5.48 6.10
N HIS A 60 -5.66 -4.78 5.09
CA HIS A 60 -4.52 -3.87 5.26
C HIS A 60 -4.77 -2.83 6.35
N ILE A 61 -5.87 -2.06 6.22
CA ILE A 61 -6.23 -0.97 7.13
C ILE A 61 -6.48 -1.50 8.54
N LYS A 62 -7.15 -2.65 8.67
CA LYS A 62 -7.38 -3.32 9.98
C LYS A 62 -6.12 -3.96 10.55
N GLY A 63 -4.97 -3.88 9.87
CA GLY A 63 -3.72 -4.47 10.30
C GLY A 63 -3.70 -6.00 10.25
N ARG A 64 -4.66 -6.62 9.56
CA ARG A 64 -4.76 -8.07 9.39
C ARG A 64 -3.90 -8.49 8.21
N GLY A 65 -2.82 -9.22 8.47
CA GLY A 65 -1.91 -9.70 7.43
C GLY A 65 -0.96 -8.65 6.84
N THR A 66 -0.26 -9.04 5.77
CA THR A 66 0.80 -8.27 5.13
C THR A 66 0.43 -7.92 3.69
N TYR A 67 -0.36 -6.86 3.53
CA TYR A 67 -0.94 -6.43 2.24
C TYR A 67 -0.33 -5.13 1.67
N LEU A 68 0.76 -4.62 2.24
CA LEU A 68 1.35 -3.33 1.82
C LEU A 68 1.71 -3.34 0.32
N ARG A 69 2.25 -4.46 -0.17
CA ARG A 69 2.73 -4.57 -1.54
C ARG A 69 1.57 -4.57 -2.54
N GLU A 70 0.50 -5.27 -2.18
CA GLU A 70 -0.74 -5.42 -2.93
C GLU A 70 -1.49 -4.08 -2.99
N VAL A 71 -1.68 -3.42 -1.84
CA VAL A 71 -2.34 -2.11 -1.75
C VAL A 71 -1.56 -1.03 -2.50
N ARG A 72 -0.23 -0.98 -2.36
CA ARG A 72 0.61 -0.04 -3.10
C ARG A 72 0.50 -0.26 -4.61
N LYS A 73 0.49 -1.51 -5.07
CA LYS A 73 0.33 -1.84 -6.48
C LYS A 73 -1.05 -1.45 -7.00
N ALA A 74 -2.11 -1.73 -6.23
CA ALA A 74 -3.47 -1.35 -6.57
C ALA A 74 -3.60 0.17 -6.72
N LEU A 75 -3.07 0.93 -5.74
CA LEU A 75 -3.06 2.39 -5.78
C LEU A 75 -2.31 2.92 -7.00
N GLN A 76 -1.14 2.38 -7.30
CA GLN A 76 -0.36 2.81 -8.46
C GLN A 76 -1.09 2.56 -9.78
N VAL A 77 -1.67 1.37 -9.96
CA VAL A 77 -2.45 1.05 -11.18
C VAL A 77 -3.64 1.99 -11.31
N GLU A 78 -4.38 2.21 -10.23
CA GLU A 78 -5.57 3.05 -10.27
C GLU A 78 -5.24 4.51 -10.58
N LEU A 79 -4.24 5.09 -9.92
CA LEU A 79 -3.82 6.47 -10.19
C LEU A 79 -3.25 6.62 -11.60
N THR A 80 -2.48 5.63 -12.08
CA THR A 80 -1.95 5.64 -13.44
C THR A 80 -3.09 5.61 -14.47
N HIS A 81 -4.10 4.78 -14.25
CA HIS A 81 -5.28 4.74 -15.12
C HIS A 81 -6.01 6.09 -15.13
N ARG A 82 -6.29 6.66 -13.96
CA ARG A 82 -7.00 7.96 -13.86
C ARG A 82 -6.24 9.07 -14.57
N ILE A 83 -4.94 9.19 -14.33
CA ILE A 83 -4.13 10.28 -14.88
C ILE A 83 -3.86 10.07 -16.38
N LEU A 84 -3.46 8.87 -16.80
CA LEU A 84 -2.98 8.65 -18.17
C LEU A 84 -4.07 8.22 -19.16
N VAL A 85 -5.12 7.55 -18.69
CA VAL A 85 -6.20 7.03 -19.57
C VAL A 85 -7.43 7.92 -19.52
N GLU A 86 -7.78 8.45 -18.33
CA GLU A 86 -8.97 9.30 -18.17
C GLU A 86 -8.66 10.79 -18.18
N ASN A 87 -7.39 11.19 -18.08
CA ASN A 87 -6.93 12.58 -18.02
C ASN A 87 -7.64 13.40 -16.92
N ILE A 88 -7.60 12.88 -15.70
CA ILE A 88 -8.18 13.48 -14.48
C ILE A 88 -7.06 13.97 -13.56
#